data_AF-A0A519HZ08-F1
#
_entry.id   AF-A0A519HZ08-F1
#
_cell.length_a   1.000
_cell.length_b   1.000
_cell.length_c   1.000
_cell.angle_alpha   90.00
_cell.angle_beta   90.00
_cell.angle_gamma   90.00
#
_symmetry.space_group_name_H-M   'P 1'
#
loop_
_entity.id
_entity.type
_entity.pdbx_description
1 polymer ?
#
loop_
_entity_poly.entity_id
_entity_poly.type
_entity_poly.pdbx_seq_one_letter_code
_entity_poly.pdbx_strand_id
1 'polypeptide(L)'
;MAIVSWDARAGKYGFRSYAQGYSGDYAFEVTEDGFRWETPAGPGAKIQYVAVVRDGSWHEVGTYLAEGQPPREMIDMRLTRIGASGWPAVGPVDPTP
;
A
#
# COMPACT_ATOMS: atom_id res chain seq x y z
N MET A 1 5.26 -6.25 -7.29
CA MET A 1 4.94 -5.06 -8.14
C MET A 1 3.45 -4.78 -8.00
N ALA A 2 3.03 -3.53 -7.94
CA ALA A 2 1.62 -3.17 -7.87
C ALA A 2 1.28 -1.97 -8.75
N ILE A 3 0.00 -1.81 -9.08
CA ILE A 3 -0.54 -0.75 -9.92
C ILE A 3 -1.77 -0.18 -9.19
N VAL A 4 -1.70 1.11 -8.84
CA VAL A 4 -2.86 1.93 -8.46
C VAL A 4 -3.39 2.59 -9.74
N SER A 5 -4.68 2.51 -10.01
CA SER A 5 -5.31 3.22 -11.14
C SER A 5 -6.68 3.77 -10.76
N TRP A 6 -7.07 4.91 -11.35
CA TRP A 6 -8.39 5.50 -11.14
C TRP A 6 -9.42 4.92 -12.10
N ASP A 7 -10.48 4.30 -11.58
CA ASP A 7 -11.65 3.91 -12.36
C ASP A 7 -12.69 5.05 -12.30
N ALA A 8 -12.72 5.86 -13.36
CA ALA A 8 -13.66 6.97 -13.50
C ALA A 8 -15.13 6.54 -13.67
N ARG A 9 -15.41 5.25 -13.97
CA ARG A 9 -16.77 4.70 -14.03
C ARG A 9 -17.24 4.20 -12.67
N ALA A 10 -16.34 3.61 -11.88
CA ALA A 10 -16.63 3.16 -10.52
C ALA A 10 -16.44 4.26 -9.45
N GLY A 11 -15.83 5.40 -9.80
CA GLY A 11 -15.62 6.54 -8.91
C GLY A 11 -14.60 6.26 -7.80
N LYS A 12 -13.64 5.37 -8.03
CA LYS A 12 -12.67 4.90 -7.02
C LYS A 12 -11.35 4.47 -7.62
N TYR A 13 -10.33 4.31 -6.78
CA TYR A 13 -9.10 3.62 -7.16
C TYR A 13 -9.30 2.10 -7.17
N GLY A 14 -8.66 1.44 -8.13
CA GLY A 14 -8.36 0.01 -8.11
C GLY A 14 -6.88 -0.23 -7.80
N PHE A 15 -6.58 -1.31 -7.08
CA PHE A 15 -5.21 -1.72 -6.76
C PHE A 15 -4.99 -3.18 -7.13
N ARG A 16 -4.17 -3.42 -8.16
CA ARG A 16 -3.77 -4.77 -8.57
C ARG A 16 -2.31 -5.00 -8.22
N SER A 17 -2.02 -6.07 -7.47
CA SER A 17 -0.68 -6.41 -7.00
C SER A 17 -0.25 -7.81 -7.44
N TYR A 18 1.07 -8.00 -7.55
CA TYR A 18 1.75 -9.19 -8.04
C TYR A 18 2.96 -9.51 -7.14
N ALA A 19 3.01 -10.70 -6.55
CA ALA A 19 4.09 -11.16 -5.68
C ALA A 19 4.20 -12.69 -5.65
N GLN A 20 5.41 -13.24 -5.68
CA GLN A 20 5.69 -14.69 -5.55
C GLN A 20 4.88 -15.60 -6.51
N GLY A 21 4.57 -15.12 -7.73
CA GLY A 21 3.74 -15.84 -8.71
C GLY A 21 2.22 -15.66 -8.55
N TYR A 22 1.77 -15.08 -7.42
CA TYR A 22 0.38 -14.72 -7.18
C TYR A 22 0.06 -13.32 -7.74
N SER A 23 -1.22 -13.09 -8.02
CA SER A 23 -1.76 -11.77 -8.32
C SER A 23 -3.18 -11.63 -7.81
N GLY A 24 -3.63 -10.39 -7.60
CA GLY A 24 -5.00 -10.11 -7.22
C GLY A 24 -5.35 -8.63 -7.28
N ASP A 25 -6.65 -8.37 -7.35
CA ASP A 25 -7.26 -7.06 -7.17
C ASP A 25 -7.72 -6.95 -5.72
N TYR A 26 -7.41 -5.82 -5.09
CA TYR A 26 -7.68 -5.59 -3.68
C TYR A 26 -8.42 -4.27 -3.47
N ALA A 27 -9.11 -4.16 -2.34
CA ALA A 27 -9.71 -2.90 -1.92
C ALA A 27 -8.59 -1.89 -1.61
N PHE A 28 -8.73 -0.67 -2.11
CA PHE A 28 -7.82 0.45 -1.87
C PHE A 28 -8.65 1.70 -1.60
N GLU A 29 -8.34 2.38 -0.51
CA GLU A 29 -9.11 3.48 0.06
C GLU A 29 -8.13 4.60 0.43
N VAL A 30 -8.40 5.82 -0.03
CA VAL A 30 -7.59 7.00 0.34
C VAL A 30 -8.13 7.56 1.65
N THR A 31 -7.26 7.81 2.62
CA THR A 31 -7.58 8.47 3.89
C THR A 31 -7.21 9.95 3.83
N GLU A 32 -7.53 10.73 4.87
CA GLU A 32 -7.13 12.14 4.98
C GLU A 32 -5.60 12.33 4.93
N ASP A 33 -4.87 11.34 5.44
CA ASP A 33 -3.44 11.35 5.71
C ASP A 33 -2.63 10.29 4.93
N GLY A 34 -3.25 9.54 4.02
CA GLY A 34 -2.61 8.43 3.33
C GLY A 34 -3.60 7.45 2.67
N PHE A 35 -3.47 6.15 2.94
CA PHE A 35 -4.33 5.13 2.35
C PHE A 35 -4.40 3.81 3.16
N ARG A 36 -5.44 3.03 2.89
CA ARG A 36 -5.67 1.68 3.44
C ARG A 36 -5.92 0.67 2.32
N TRP A 37 -5.36 -0.53 2.45
CA TRP A 37 -5.63 -1.67 1.57
C TRP A 37 -5.55 -3.00 2.33
N GLU A 38 -6.04 -4.10 1.76
CA GLU A 38 -6.03 -5.41 2.44
C GLU A 38 -5.96 -6.62 1.50
N THR A 39 -5.32 -7.70 1.97
CA THR A 39 -5.17 -8.97 1.25
C THR A 39 -5.77 -10.15 2.03
N PRO A 40 -6.38 -11.15 1.37
CA PRO A 40 -6.82 -12.37 2.03
C PRO A 40 -5.61 -13.20 2.47
N ALA A 41 -5.67 -13.74 3.69
CA ALA A 41 -4.56 -14.47 4.32
C ALA A 41 -4.97 -15.89 4.79
N GLY A 42 -6.06 -16.42 4.22
CA GLY A 42 -6.68 -17.70 4.56
C GLY A 42 -8.17 -17.56 4.88
N PRO A 43 -8.89 -18.66 5.15
CA PRO A 43 -10.26 -18.61 5.66
C PRO A 43 -10.30 -17.84 7.00
N GLY A 44 -11.24 -16.89 7.13
CA GLY A 44 -11.38 -16.06 8.34
C GLY A 44 -10.18 -15.16 8.65
N ALA A 45 -9.29 -14.90 7.68
CA ALA A 45 -8.05 -14.15 7.90
C ALA A 45 -7.69 -13.20 6.75
N LYS A 46 -7.13 -12.04 7.11
CA LYS A 46 -6.60 -11.03 6.17
C LYS A 46 -5.38 -10.30 6.73
N ILE A 47 -4.57 -9.70 5.87
CA ILE A 47 -3.61 -8.65 6.28
C ILE A 47 -4.20 -7.32 5.88
N GLN A 48 -4.38 -6.42 6.84
CA GLN A 48 -4.76 -5.03 6.60
C GLN A 48 -3.51 -4.15 6.67
N TYR A 49 -3.36 -3.30 5.67
CA TYR A 49 -2.27 -2.34 5.54
C TYR A 49 -2.83 -0.93 5.71
N VAL A 50 -2.21 -0.14 6.59
CA VAL A 50 -2.54 1.28 6.81
C VAL A 50 -1.26 2.08 6.62
N ALA A 51 -1.28 2.99 5.66
CA ALA A 51 -0.17 3.87 5.32
C ALA A 51 -0.53 5.33 5.64
N VAL A 52 0.33 5.99 6.42
CA VAL A 52 0.29 7.44 6.67
C VAL A 52 1.42 8.08 5.86
N VAL A 53 1.06 9.03 4.99
CA VAL A 53 1.97 9.71 4.06
C VAL A 53 1.91 11.22 4.32
N ARG A 54 2.83 11.71 5.15
CA ARG A 54 2.82 13.07 5.69
C ARG A 54 4.23 13.66 5.80
N ASP A 55 4.36 14.95 5.53
CA ASP A 55 5.59 15.75 5.72
C ASP A 55 6.86 15.14 5.07
N GLY A 56 6.68 14.40 3.97
CA GLY A 56 7.75 13.69 3.25
C GLY A 56 8.09 12.29 3.78
N SER A 57 7.41 11.82 4.82
CA SER A 57 7.46 10.44 5.32
C SER A 57 6.31 9.61 4.77
N TRP A 58 6.54 8.31 4.60
CA TRP A 58 5.52 7.27 4.42
C TRP A 58 5.79 6.19 5.46
N HIS A 59 4.90 6.04 6.43
CA HIS A 59 4.90 4.96 7.42
C HIS A 59 3.73 4.04 7.15
N GLU A 60 3.98 2.75 6.89
CA GLU A 60 2.95 1.74 6.62
C GLU A 60 3.10 0.52 7.50
N VAL A 61 1.99 0.16 8.16
CA VAL A 61 1.91 -0.99 9.07
C VAL A 61 0.98 -2.04 8.46
N GLY A 62 1.51 -3.25 8.29
CA GLY A 62 0.77 -4.43 7.84
C GLY A 62 0.40 -5.31 9.02
N THR A 63 -0.89 -5.34 9.39
CA THR A 63 -1.43 -6.11 10.53
C THR A 63 -2.20 -7.33 10.04
N TYR A 64 -1.78 -8.52 10.46
CA TYR A 64 -2.55 -9.75 10.30
C TYR A 64 -3.72 -9.79 11.29
N LEU A 65 -4.92 -10.03 10.75
CA LEU A 65 -6.19 -10.14 11.45
C LEU A 65 -6.79 -11.51 11.15
N ALA A 66 -7.16 -12.27 12.18
CA ALA A 66 -7.89 -13.52 12.03
C ALA A 66 -8.96 -13.69 13.11
N GLU A 67 -10.05 -14.36 12.76
CA GLU A 67 -11.17 -14.62 13.66
C GLU A 67 -10.72 -15.34 14.95
N GLY A 68 -11.16 -14.82 16.11
CA GLY A 68 -10.82 -15.36 17.43
C GLY A 68 -9.37 -15.17 17.88
N GLN A 69 -8.53 -14.47 17.12
CA GLN A 69 -7.12 -14.21 17.45
C GLN A 69 -6.86 -12.71 17.68
N PRO A 70 -5.90 -12.33 18.55
CA PRO A 70 -5.45 -10.94 18.64
C PRO A 70 -4.78 -10.50 17.33
N PRO A 71 -4.90 -9.21 16.94
CA PRO A 71 -4.13 -8.65 15.84
C PRO A 71 -2.62 -8.85 16.02
N ARG A 72 -1.90 -9.09 14.92
CA ARG A 72 -0.44 -9.25 14.93
C ARG A 72 0.20 -8.39 13.86
N GLU A 73 1.13 -7.54 14.24
CA GLU A 73 1.94 -6.80 13.28
C GLU A 73 2.86 -7.76 12.52
N MET A 74 2.94 -7.60 11.20
CA MET A 74 3.75 -8.43 10.29
C MET A 74 4.80 -7.60 9.53
N ILE A 75 4.49 -6.33 9.27
CA ILE A 75 5.30 -5.37 8.49
C ILE A 75 5.21 -4.01 9.17
N ASP A 76 6.37 -3.38 9.37
CA ASP A 76 6.51 -1.97 9.75
C ASP A 76 7.50 -1.33 8.77
N MET A 77 6.99 -0.58 7.78
CA MET A 77 7.77 0.04 6.71
C MET A 77 7.80 1.55 6.89
N ARG A 78 9.01 2.13 6.98
CA ARG A 78 9.21 3.59 6.99
C ARG A 78 10.08 4.01 5.81
N LEU A 79 9.59 4.95 5.01
CA LEU A 79 10.27 5.52 3.86
C LEU A 79 10.32 7.05 3.99
N THR A 80 11.47 7.62 3.62
CA THR A 80 11.67 9.09 3.58
C THR A 80 11.83 9.53 2.14
N ARG A 81 11.14 10.61 1.75
CA ARG A 81 11.22 11.19 0.41
C ARG A 81 12.60 11.83 0.17
N ILE A 82 13.41 11.19 -0.66
CA ILE A 82 14.76 11.67 -1.04
C ILE A 82 14.76 12.92 -1.95
N GLY A 83 13.63 13.25 -2.58
CA GLY A 83 13.53 14.47 -3.40
C GLY A 83 12.23 14.59 -4.21
N ALA A 84 12.19 15.58 -5.09
CA ALA A 84 11.19 15.70 -6.15
C ALA A 84 11.81 15.26 -7.49
N SER A 85 11.04 14.52 -8.29
CA SER A 85 11.40 14.14 -9.66
C SER A 85 10.27 14.58 -10.60
N GLY A 86 10.62 14.81 -11.88
CA GLY A 86 9.64 14.99 -12.96
C GLY A 86 9.14 13.67 -13.56
N TRP A 87 9.40 12.52 -12.93
CA TRP A 87 8.94 11.19 -13.37
C TRP A 87 7.40 11.15 -13.49
N PRO A 88 6.84 10.65 -14.61
CA PRO A 88 7.48 9.86 -15.67
C PRO A 88 8.16 10.62 -16.82
N ALA A 89 8.12 11.96 -16.86
CA ALA A 89 8.68 12.75 -17.97
C ALA A 89 10.20 13.02 -17.83
N VAL A 90 10.74 12.97 -16.60
CA VAL A 90 12.17 13.08 -16.27
C VAL A 90 12.54 11.89 -15.38
N GLY A 91 13.80 11.42 -15.41
CA GLY A 91 14.23 10.25 -14.63
C GLY A 91 13.93 10.34 -13.12
N PRO A 92 13.92 9.18 -12.41
CA PRO A 92 13.80 9.16 -10.95
C PRO A 92 14.95 9.93 -10.27
N VAL A 93 14.78 10.31 -9.01
CA VAL A 93 15.91 10.74 -8.18
C VAL A 93 16.67 9.49 -7.73
N ASP A 94 17.96 9.41 -8.04
CA ASP A 94 18.82 8.34 -7.53
C ASP A 94 19.07 8.49 -6.02
N PRO A 95 19.19 7.39 -5.26
CA PRO A 95 19.60 7.45 -3.85
C PRO A 95 20.99 8.09 -3.70
N THR A 96 21.13 9.03 -2.76
CA THR A 96 22.45 9.50 -2.32
C THR A 96 23.14 8.43 -1.46
N PRO A 97 24.48 8.28 -1.55
CA PRO A 97 25.28 7.41 -0.68
C PRO A 97 25.23 7.77 0.81
#